data_AF-A0A3N0DTM7-F1
#
_entry.id   AF-A0A3N0DTM7-F1
#
_cell.length_a   1.000
_cell.length_b   1.000
_cell.length_c   1.000
_cell.angle_alpha   90.00
_cell.angle_beta   90.00
_cell.angle_gamma   90.00
#
_symmetry.space_group_name_H-M   'P 1'
#
loop_
_entity.id
_entity.type
_entity.pdbx_description
1 polymer ?
#
loop_
_entity_poly.entity_id
_entity_poly.type
_entity_poly.pdbx_seq_one_letter_code
_entity_poly.pdbx_strand_id
1 'polypeptide(L)' 'MGLEDRIENKAQDIAGRGKEAAGAAMDDNDLKAEGKADQTKASVKDKVEDVKDKVQEKVEDIL' A
#
# COMPACT_ATOMS: atom_id res chain seq x y z
N MET A 1 11.41 -10.45 -0.14
CA MET A 1 9.99 -10.43 -0.59
C MET A 1 9.87 -10.59 -2.10
N GLY A 2 8.74 -11.16 -2.59
CA GLY A 2 8.51 -11.51 -4.00
C GLY A 2 8.04 -10.33 -4.87
N LEU A 3 8.13 -10.48 -6.20
CA LEU A 3 7.59 -9.50 -7.15
C LEU A 3 6.07 -9.33 -7.01
N GLU A 4 5.35 -10.39 -6.63
CA GLU A 4 3.90 -10.41 -6.46
C GLU A 4 3.41 -9.48 -5.35
N ASP A 5 4.07 -9.44 -4.19
CA ASP A 5 3.69 -8.56 -3.07
C ASP A 5 3.79 -7.07 -3.44
N ARG A 6 4.86 -6.71 -4.15
CA ARG A 6 5.06 -5.33 -4.65
C ARG A 6 4.05 -4.93 -5.71
N ILE A 7 3.67 -5.87 -6.58
CA ILE A 7 2.65 -5.64 -7.61
C ILE A 7 1.27 -5.49 -6.95
N GLU A 8 0.94 -6.33 -5.98
CA GLU A 8 -0.31 -6.23 -5.22
C GLU A 8 -0.44 -4.87 -4.50
N ASN A 9 0.63 -4.43 -3.83
CA ASN A 9 0.64 -3.12 -3.15
C ASN A 9 0.43 -1.96 -4.14
N LYS A 10 1.12 -1.99 -5.29
CA LYS A 10 0.93 -1.00 -6.36
C LYS A 10 -0.49 -1.03 -6.95
N ALA A 11 -1.05 -2.23 -7.11
CA ALA A 11 -2.42 -2.39 -7.60
C ALA A 11 -3.43 -1.80 -6.61
N GLN A 12 -3.24 -1.98 -5.30
CA GLN A 12 -4.08 -1.34 -4.27
C GLN A 12 -3.94 0.19 -4.28
N ASP A 13 -2.74 0.75 -4.46
CA ASP A 13 -2.55 2.20 -4.58
C ASP A 13 -3.30 2.77 -5.80
N ILE A 14 -3.18 2.11 -6.96
CA ILE A 14 -3.87 2.50 -8.19
C ILE A 14 -5.40 2.39 -8.02
N ALA A 15 -5.88 1.30 -7.43
CA ALA A 15 -7.31 1.11 -7.15
C ALA A 15 -7.84 2.19 -6.20
N GLY A 16 -7.07 2.52 -5.16
CA GLY A 16 -7.40 3.57 -4.19
C GLY A 16 -7.51 4.95 -4.84
N ARG A 17 -6.57 5.32 -5.71
CA ARG A 17 -6.67 6.57 -6.50
C ARG A 17 -7.87 6.58 -7.44
N GLY A 18 -8.19 5.42 -8.03
CA GLY A 18 -9.38 5.25 -8.86
C GLY A 18 -10.67 5.52 -8.07
N LYS A 19 -10.80 4.94 -6.88
CA LYS A 19 -11.93 5.19 -5.96
C LYS A 19 -12.01 6.65 -5.52
N GLU A 20 -10.86 7.27 -5.22
CA GLU A 20 -10.81 8.69 -4.86
C GLU A 20 -11.29 9.60 -6.00
N ALA A 21 -10.84 9.33 -7.23
CA ALA A 21 -11.26 10.07 -8.41
C ALA A 21 -12.74 9.85 -8.74
N ALA A 22 -13.22 8.60 -8.64
CA ALA A 22 -14.63 8.27 -8.85
C ALA A 22 -15.52 8.93 -7.81
N GLY A 23 -15.15 8.87 -6.53
CA GLY A 23 -15.86 9.55 -5.45
C GLY A 23 -15.88 11.06 -5.62
N ALA A 24 -14.75 11.67 -6.01
CA ALA A 24 -14.70 13.10 -6.32
C ALA A 24 -15.60 13.49 -7.52
N ALA A 25 -15.70 12.63 -8.54
CA ALA A 25 -16.54 12.89 -9.71
C ALA A 25 -18.05 12.70 -9.43
N MET A 26 -18.40 11.79 -8.52
CA MET A 26 -19.79 11.47 -8.17
C MET A 26 -20.28 12.19 -6.90
N ASP A 27 -19.44 13.04 -6.29
CA ASP A 27 -19.65 13.67 -4.97
C ASP A 27 -19.90 12.65 -3.83
N ASP A 28 -19.32 11.46 -3.97
CA ASP A 28 -19.43 10.35 -3.02
C ASP A 28 -18.24 10.37 -2.04
N ASN A 29 -18.53 10.76 -0.80
CA ASN A 29 -17.53 10.87 0.26
C ASN A 29 -17.04 9.51 0.76
N ASP A 30 -17.86 8.46 0.69
CA ASP A 30 -17.49 7.12 1.11
C ASP A 30 -16.45 6.54 0.14
N LEU A 31 -16.71 6.63 -1.17
CA LEU A 31 -15.75 6.22 -2.22
C LEU A 31 -14.41 6.96 -2.10
N LYS A 32 -14.48 8.27 -1.80
CA LYS A 32 -13.28 9.10 -1.60
C LYS A 32 -12.49 8.68 -0.36
N ALA A 33 -13.17 8.37 0.74
CA ALA A 33 -12.55 7.91 1.97
C ALA A 33 -11.94 6.52 1.80
N GLU A 34 -12.64 5.61 1.14
CA GLU A 34 -12.17 4.25 0.87
C GLU A 34 -10.91 4.27 0.00
N GLY A 35 -10.89 5.11 -1.03
CA GLY A 35 -9.70 5.31 -1.88
C GLY A 35 -8.47 5.82 -1.13
N LYS A 36 -8.66 6.72 -0.16
CA LYS A 36 -7.56 7.19 0.73
C LYS A 36 -7.13 6.13 1.74
N ALA A 37 -8.07 5.35 2.25
CA ALA A 37 -7.78 4.27 3.18
C ALA A 37 -6.92 3.18 2.51
N ASP A 38 -7.23 2.82 1.27
CA ASP A 38 -6.46 1.84 0.50
C ASP A 38 -5.03 2.32 0.23
N GLN A 39 -4.85 3.58 -0.19
CA GLN A 39 -3.51 4.20 -0.35
C GLN A 39 -2.69 4.20 0.95
N THR A 40 -3.36 4.48 2.09
CA THR A 40 -2.72 4.48 3.40
C THR A 40 -2.29 3.08 3.82
N LYS A 41 -3.16 2.07 3.62
CA LYS A 41 -2.83 0.67 3.91
C LYS A 41 -1.64 0.18 3.10
N ALA A 42 -1.60 0.48 1.80
CA ALA A 42 -0.48 0.13 0.94
C ALA A 42 0.84 0.76 1.44
N SER A 43 0.81 2.06 1.77
CA SER A 43 1.98 2.76 2.32
C SER A 43 2.46 2.19 3.66
N VAL A 44 1.54 1.73 4.52
CA VAL A 44 1.90 1.08 5.79
C VAL A 44 2.51 -0.30 5.53
N LYS A 45 1.92 -1.10 4.62
CA LYS A 45 2.42 -2.43 4.27
C LYS A 45 3.84 -2.34 3.71
N ASP A 46 4.08 -1.45 2.76
CA ASP A 46 5.42 -1.19 2.21
C ASP A 46 6.45 -0.83 3.28
N LYS A 47 6.11 0.09 4.20
CA LYS A 47 7.03 0.48 5.28
C LYS A 47 7.32 -0.66 6.26
N VAL A 48 6.30 -1.46 6.60
CA VAL A 48 6.48 -2.62 7.47
C VAL A 48 7.34 -3.67 6.79
N GLU A 49 7.13 -3.89 5.50
CA GLU A 49 7.92 -4.79 4.67
C GLU A 49 9.38 -4.35 4.57
N ASP A 50 9.65 -3.08 4.28
CA ASP A 50 10.99 -2.49 4.28
C ASP A 50 11.72 -2.65 5.63
N VAL A 51 11.01 -2.42 6.74
CA VAL A 51 11.58 -2.59 8.08
C VAL A 51 11.89 -4.06 8.34
N LYS A 52 10.98 -4.97 7.96
CA LYS A 52 11.17 -6.41 8.14
C LYS A 52 12.37 -6.93 7.32
N ASP A 53 12.47 -6.54 6.05
CA ASP A 53 13.60 -6.91 5.18
C ASP A 53 14.93 -6.41 5.77
N LYS A 54 15.00 -5.15 6.25
CA LYS A 54 16.22 -4.62 6.91
C LYS A 54 16.57 -5.30 8.22
N VAL A 55 15.56 -5.71 8.99
CA VAL A 55 15.79 -6.46 10.23
C VAL A 55 16.28 -7.87 9.91
N GLN A 56 15.71 -8.54 8.92
CA GLN A 56 16.18 -9.86 8.49
C GLN A 56 17.62 -9.80 7.96
N GLU A 57 17.95 -8.83 7.10
CA GLU A 57 19.31 -8.64 6.58
C GLU A 57 20.34 -8.50 7.72
N LYS A 58 20.05 -7.65 8.71
CA LYS A 58 20.95 -7.45 9.86
C LYS A 58 21.06 -8.66 10.78
N VAL A 59 20.01 -9.47 10.89
CA VAL A 59 20.04 -10.70 11.69
C VAL A 59 20.86 -11.78 10.98
N GLU A 60 20.77 -11.87 9.65
CA GLU A 60 21.61 -12.76 8.83
C GLU A 60 23.09 -12.34 8.86
N ASP A 61 23.42 -11.04 8.86
CA ASP A 61 24.82 -10.56 8.97
C ASP A 61 25.48 -10.82 10.33
N ILE A 62 24.69 -11.04 11.39
CA ILE A 62 25.17 -11.25 12.77
C ILE A 62 25.39 -12.75 13.09
N LEU A 63 24.79 -13.66 12.32
CA LEU A 63 24.88 -15.12 12.48
C LEU A 63 25.91 -15.75 11.53
#